data_AF-A0A926CM57-F1
#
_entry.id   AF-A0A926CM57-F1
#
_cell.length_a   1.000
_cell.length_b   1.000
_cell.length_c   1.000
_cell.angle_alpha   90.00
_cell.angle_beta   90.00
_cell.angle_gamma   90.00
#
_symmetry.space_group_name_H-M   'P 1'
#
loop_
_entity.id
_entity.type
_entity.pdbx_description
1 polymer ?
#
loop_
_entity_poly.entity_id
_entity_poly.type
_entity_poly.pdbx_seq_one_letter_code
_entity_poly.pdbx_strand_id
1 'polypeptide(L)'
;MTLSRLARLAYWVTPSLFCLVLYWYGFRSVYQMDDFAWLALPARVHDFQSFLAAMFQPLAQGTIRPWSERLFFFAGWHLFGLEATPLRVVVFVTQFANLVLLSAITRRLTGSSLAGLAAPILWLSNGTLYEPMAWTSTYNQVQCALFLLLALWFWILHIDTGAPKFLYWQWVVFVLGFGSLEINVVYPAIAALYALCFGRSYLPKTIPMFLVSAIYAAIHRFVAPPLA
;
A
#
# COMPACT_ATOMS: atom_id res chain seq x y z
N MET A 1 -7.99 32.38 -11.54
CA MET A 1 -7.86 31.75 -12.87
C MET A 1 -8.18 30.27 -12.75
N THR A 2 -9.27 29.82 -13.34
CA THR A 2 -9.61 28.40 -13.49
C THR A 2 -8.63 27.77 -14.48
N LEU A 3 -7.81 26.82 -14.00
CA LEU A 3 -6.96 26.00 -14.87
C LEU A 3 -7.82 25.34 -15.95
N SER A 4 -7.34 25.32 -17.20
CA SER A 4 -8.01 24.59 -18.28
C SER A 4 -8.14 23.11 -17.90
N ARG A 5 -9.17 22.42 -18.43
CA ARG A 5 -9.36 20.97 -18.18
C ARG A 5 -8.11 20.17 -18.52
N LEU A 6 -7.40 20.56 -19.57
CA LEU A 6 -6.12 19.96 -19.99
C LEU A 6 -5.02 20.15 -18.95
N ALA A 7 -4.87 21.34 -18.37
CA ALA A 7 -3.86 21.58 -17.34
C ALA A 7 -4.13 20.79 -16.06
N ARG A 8 -5.42 20.62 -15.69
CA ARG A 8 -5.81 19.76 -14.56
C ARG A 8 -5.51 18.30 -14.84
N LEU A 9 -5.81 17.80 -16.05
CA LEU A 9 -5.50 16.43 -16.44
C LEU A 9 -3.98 16.19 -16.41
N ALA A 10 -3.21 17.07 -17.04
CA ALA A 10 -1.76 17.01 -17.05
C ALA A 10 -1.19 16.92 -15.62
N TYR A 11 -1.66 17.77 -14.70
CA TYR A 11 -1.22 17.73 -13.31
C TYR A 11 -1.35 16.34 -12.65
N TRP A 12 -2.49 15.66 -12.82
CA TRP A 12 -2.74 14.37 -12.17
C TRP A 12 -2.09 13.19 -12.90
N VAL A 13 -1.87 13.32 -14.20
CA VAL A 13 -1.34 12.24 -15.04
C VAL A 13 0.19 12.27 -15.10
N THR A 14 0.82 13.43 -14.97
CA THR A 14 2.28 13.60 -15.09
C THR A 14 3.08 12.66 -14.19
N PRO A 15 2.79 12.50 -12.88
CA PRO A 15 3.54 11.57 -12.04
C PRO A 15 3.46 10.12 -12.52
N SER A 16 2.29 9.68 -12.98
CA SER A 16 2.08 8.32 -13.51
C SER A 16 2.81 8.11 -14.83
N LEU A 17 2.82 9.11 -15.72
CA LEU A 17 3.63 9.06 -16.94
C LEU A 17 5.12 9.02 -16.64
N PHE A 18 5.59 9.80 -15.65
CA PHE A 18 6.98 9.77 -15.22
C PHE A 18 7.36 8.40 -14.64
N CYS A 19 6.49 7.80 -13.83
CA CYS A 19 6.64 6.43 -13.33
C CYS A 19 6.77 5.42 -14.48
N LEU A 20 5.92 5.51 -15.50
CA LEU A 20 6.02 4.67 -16.69
C LEU A 20 7.35 4.86 -17.40
N VAL A 21 7.76 6.10 -17.68
CA VAL A 21 9.01 6.39 -18.38
C VAL A 21 10.22 5.79 -17.64
N LEU A 22 10.26 5.89 -16.31
CA LEU A 22 11.36 5.34 -15.51
C LEU A 22 11.32 3.82 -15.42
N TYR A 23 10.14 3.24 -15.22
CA TYR A 23 10.01 1.84 -14.78
C TYR A 23 9.40 0.90 -15.81
N TRP A 24 9.05 1.33 -17.03
CA TRP A 24 8.35 0.48 -18.01
C TRP A 24 9.07 -0.85 -18.32
N TYR A 25 10.40 -0.92 -18.18
CA TYR A 25 11.12 -2.19 -18.30
C TYR A 25 10.67 -3.24 -17.27
N GLY A 26 10.11 -2.83 -16.14
CA GLY A 26 9.49 -3.70 -15.14
C GLY A 26 8.32 -4.53 -15.70
N PHE A 27 7.65 -4.08 -16.77
CA PHE A 27 6.67 -4.93 -17.48
C PHE A 27 7.29 -6.13 -18.19
N ARG A 28 8.60 -6.08 -18.47
CA ARG A 28 9.36 -7.18 -19.08
C ARG A 28 10.05 -8.07 -18.04
N SER A 29 9.96 -7.71 -16.76
CA SER A 29 10.57 -8.50 -15.69
C SER A 29 9.78 -9.79 -15.47
N VAL A 30 10.47 -10.91 -15.67
CA VAL A 30 9.97 -12.25 -15.34
C VAL A 30 9.83 -12.43 -13.83
N TYR A 31 9.22 -13.54 -13.42
CA TYR A 31 9.23 -13.95 -12.02
C TYR A 31 10.65 -14.31 -11.58
N GLN A 32 10.98 -13.92 -10.35
CA GLN A 32 12.31 -14.10 -9.78
C GLN A 32 12.27 -14.31 -8.26
N MET A 33 13.28 -15.00 -7.73
CA MET A 33 13.49 -15.18 -6.29
C MET A 33 12.23 -15.68 -5.57
N ASP A 34 11.76 -14.97 -4.54
CA ASP A 34 10.61 -15.34 -3.71
C ASP A 34 9.30 -15.42 -4.49
N ASP A 35 9.22 -14.88 -5.72
CA ASP A 35 8.05 -15.02 -6.58
C ASP A 35 7.68 -16.50 -6.74
N PHE A 36 8.68 -17.37 -6.92
CA PHE A 36 8.46 -18.80 -7.09
C PHE A 36 7.96 -19.49 -5.81
N ALA A 37 8.31 -18.98 -4.63
CA ALA A 37 7.79 -19.49 -3.36
C ALA A 37 6.28 -19.24 -3.26
N TRP A 38 5.82 -18.08 -3.75
CA TRP A 38 4.41 -17.71 -3.75
C TRP A 38 3.61 -18.33 -4.90
N LEU A 39 4.21 -18.47 -6.09
CA LEU A 39 3.60 -19.18 -7.22
C LEU A 39 3.37 -20.67 -6.93
N ALA A 40 4.14 -21.26 -6.01
CA ALA A 40 3.93 -22.65 -5.57
C ALA A 40 2.80 -22.81 -4.54
N LEU A 41 2.22 -21.72 -4.00
CA LEU A 41 1.15 -21.79 -2.99
C LEU A 41 -0.10 -22.57 -3.46
N PRO A 42 -0.60 -22.38 -4.70
CA PRO A 42 -1.80 -23.10 -5.16
C PRO A 42 -1.63 -24.62 -5.15
N ALA A 43 -0.41 -25.14 -5.32
CA ALA A 43 -0.14 -26.58 -5.24
C ALA A 43 -0.35 -27.16 -3.83
N ARG A 44 -0.42 -26.32 -2.80
CA ARG A 44 -0.66 -26.70 -1.39
C ARG A 44 -2.13 -26.61 -0.98
N VAL A 45 -3.00 -26.15 -1.87
CA VAL A 45 -4.43 -25.91 -1.59
C VAL A 45 -5.25 -27.01 -2.25
N HIS A 46 -5.88 -27.84 -1.42
CA HIS A 46 -6.71 -28.97 -1.86
C HIS A 46 -8.16 -28.84 -1.38
N ASP A 47 -8.40 -27.99 -0.38
CA ASP A 47 -9.68 -27.75 0.25
C ASP A 47 -9.73 -26.35 0.90
N PHE A 48 -10.84 -26.00 1.53
CA PHE A 48 -11.00 -24.70 2.17
C PHE A 48 -10.07 -24.49 3.39
N GLN A 49 -9.76 -25.55 4.14
CA GLN A 49 -8.91 -25.45 5.32
C GLN A 49 -7.44 -25.20 4.93
N SER A 50 -6.94 -25.92 3.94
CA SER A 50 -5.63 -25.72 3.33
C SER A 50 -5.52 -24.37 2.62
N PHE A 51 -6.62 -23.84 2.05
CA PHE A 51 -6.68 -22.46 1.58
C PHE A 51 -6.47 -21.46 2.72
N LEU A 52 -7.24 -21.55 3.81
CA LEU A 52 -7.07 -20.67 4.96
C LEU A 52 -5.66 -20.77 5.56
N ALA A 53 -5.10 -21.98 5.63
CA ALA A 53 -3.73 -22.20 6.04
C ALA A 53 -2.73 -21.49 5.11
N ALA A 54 -2.85 -21.66 3.79
CA ALA A 54 -1.99 -21.00 2.82
C ALA A 54 -2.08 -19.45 2.89
N MET A 55 -3.23 -18.92 3.30
CA MET A 55 -3.47 -17.48 3.42
C MET A 55 -2.92 -16.86 4.71
N PHE A 56 -2.97 -17.57 5.84
CA PHE A 56 -2.74 -16.98 7.16
C PHE A 56 -1.63 -17.64 7.99
N GLN A 57 -1.09 -18.78 7.56
CA GLN A 57 0.06 -19.35 8.25
C GLN A 57 1.31 -18.49 8.06
N PRO A 58 2.13 -18.34 9.12
CA PRO A 58 3.48 -17.81 9.01
C PRO A 58 4.27 -18.61 7.97
N LEU A 59 4.75 -17.94 6.94
CA LEU A 59 5.60 -18.55 5.92
C LEU A 59 6.92 -17.76 5.84
N ALA A 60 7.45 -17.44 4.64
CA ALA A 60 8.80 -16.90 4.51
C ALA A 60 9.08 -15.76 5.52
N GLN A 61 10.24 -15.87 6.18
CA GLN A 61 10.73 -14.95 7.22
C GLN A 61 9.79 -14.78 8.44
N GLY A 62 8.84 -15.68 8.65
CA GLY A 62 7.88 -15.56 9.75
C GLY A 62 6.91 -14.39 9.54
N THR A 63 6.42 -14.20 8.31
CA THR A 63 5.49 -13.10 8.00
C THR A 63 4.10 -13.62 7.63
N ILE A 64 3.08 -12.79 7.88
CA ILE A 64 1.66 -13.08 7.60
C ILE A 64 1.10 -11.95 6.74
N ARG A 65 1.17 -12.13 5.42
CA ARG A 65 0.83 -11.11 4.41
C ARG A 65 -0.22 -11.61 3.41
N PRO A 66 -1.46 -11.84 3.87
CA PRO A 66 -2.53 -12.43 3.07
C PRO A 66 -2.85 -11.66 1.78
N TRP A 67 -2.67 -10.35 1.72
CA TRP A 67 -3.14 -9.55 0.57
C TRP A 67 -2.08 -9.36 -0.51
N SER A 68 -0.88 -8.98 -0.11
CA SER A 68 0.21 -8.59 -1.01
C SER A 68 0.98 -9.78 -1.56
N GLU A 69 1.10 -10.84 -0.77
CA GLU A 69 1.82 -12.06 -1.17
C GLU A 69 0.83 -13.17 -1.50
N ARG A 70 -0.04 -13.56 -0.56
CA ARG A 70 -0.87 -14.76 -0.74
C ARG A 70 -1.93 -14.59 -1.82
N LEU A 71 -2.90 -13.72 -1.58
CA LEU A 71 -4.04 -13.53 -2.48
C LEU A 71 -3.57 -13.04 -3.85
N PHE A 72 -2.58 -12.16 -3.87
CA PHE A 72 -2.02 -11.59 -5.09
C PHE A 72 -1.45 -12.66 -6.03
N PHE A 73 -0.54 -13.50 -5.54
CA PHE A 73 0.04 -14.58 -6.35
C PHE A 73 -0.94 -15.73 -6.59
N PHE A 74 -1.79 -16.06 -5.62
CA PHE A 74 -2.79 -17.11 -5.77
C PHE A 74 -3.82 -16.76 -6.87
N ALA A 75 -4.36 -15.54 -6.84
CA ALA A 75 -5.26 -15.05 -7.89
C ALA A 75 -4.53 -14.91 -9.23
N GLY A 76 -3.30 -14.40 -9.22
CA GLY A 76 -2.45 -14.28 -10.41
C GLY A 76 -2.24 -15.62 -11.12
N TRP A 77 -1.88 -16.66 -10.36
CA TRP A 77 -1.70 -18.01 -10.87
C TRP A 77 -2.99 -18.56 -11.51
N HIS A 78 -4.12 -18.45 -10.82
CA HIS A 78 -5.37 -18.99 -11.34
C HIS A 78 -5.90 -18.27 -12.58
N LEU A 79 -5.62 -16.99 -12.72
CA LEU A 79 -6.11 -16.18 -13.84
C LEU A 79 -5.13 -16.17 -15.03
N PHE A 80 -3.83 -16.22 -14.77
CA PHE A 80 -2.79 -15.93 -15.77
C PHE A 80 -1.63 -16.96 -15.80
N GLY A 81 -1.60 -17.92 -14.87
CA GLY A 81 -0.54 -18.92 -14.79
C GLY A 81 0.84 -18.31 -14.56
N LEU A 82 1.79 -18.67 -15.44
CA LEU A 82 3.19 -18.21 -15.38
C LEU A 82 3.43 -16.87 -16.10
N GLU A 83 2.40 -16.23 -16.64
CA GLU A 83 2.53 -14.90 -17.22
C GLU A 83 2.69 -13.83 -16.13
N ALA A 84 3.85 -13.19 -16.08
CA ALA A 84 4.17 -12.19 -15.05
C ALA A 84 3.52 -10.82 -15.32
N THR A 85 3.35 -10.46 -16.60
CA THR A 85 2.90 -9.13 -17.04
C THR A 85 1.59 -8.67 -16.38
N PRO A 86 0.54 -9.51 -16.22
CA PRO A 86 -0.70 -9.07 -15.58
C PRO A 86 -0.51 -8.62 -14.13
N LEU A 87 0.30 -9.32 -13.33
CA LEU A 87 0.61 -8.90 -11.97
C LEU A 87 1.43 -7.61 -11.97
N ARG A 88 2.34 -7.42 -12.93
CA ARG A 88 3.04 -6.13 -13.11
C ARG A 88 2.07 -4.98 -13.37
N VAL A 89 1.06 -5.17 -14.21
CA VAL A 89 0.01 -4.17 -14.45
C VAL A 89 -0.68 -3.78 -13.15
N VAL A 90 -1.03 -4.74 -12.29
CA VAL A 90 -1.62 -4.45 -10.97
C VAL A 90 -0.67 -3.63 -10.11
N VAL A 91 0.63 -3.97 -10.05
CA VAL A 91 1.64 -3.18 -9.31
C VAL A 91 1.68 -1.73 -9.80
N PHE A 92 1.72 -1.51 -11.12
CA PHE A 92 1.74 -0.17 -11.71
C PHE A 92 0.47 0.63 -11.42
N VAL A 93 -0.71 0.01 -11.53
CA VAL A 93 -1.99 0.66 -11.22
C VAL A 93 -2.04 1.08 -9.75
N THR A 94 -1.60 0.20 -8.84
CA THR A 94 -1.49 0.51 -7.41
C THR A 94 -0.51 1.67 -7.17
N GLN A 95 0.64 1.67 -7.85
CA GLN A 95 1.60 2.76 -7.74
C GLN A 95 1.05 4.07 -8.30
N PHE A 96 0.27 4.08 -9.38
CA PHE A 96 -0.39 5.30 -9.86
C PHE A 96 -1.37 5.86 -8.84
N ALA A 97 -2.13 5.00 -8.16
CA ALA A 97 -3.00 5.42 -7.06
C ALA A 97 -2.19 6.06 -5.92
N ASN A 98 -1.03 5.48 -5.55
CA ASN A 98 -0.12 6.08 -4.57
C ASN A 98 0.32 7.48 -4.97
N LEU A 99 0.73 7.67 -6.22
CA LEU A 99 1.21 8.96 -6.71
C LEU A 99 0.11 10.03 -6.69
N VAL A 100 -1.11 9.65 -7.08
CA VAL A 100 -2.28 10.55 -7.02
C VAL A 100 -2.60 10.93 -5.58
N LEU A 101 -2.62 9.97 -4.65
CA LEU A 101 -2.87 10.23 -3.23
C LEU A 101 -1.77 11.11 -2.63
N LEU A 102 -0.50 10.83 -2.92
CA LEU A 102 0.62 11.63 -2.46
C LEU A 102 0.51 13.08 -2.97
N SER A 103 0.22 13.27 -4.26
CA SER A 103 -0.06 14.61 -4.81
C SER A 103 -1.20 15.32 -4.10
N ALA A 104 -2.29 14.61 -3.81
CA ALA A 104 -3.46 15.19 -3.16
C ALA A 104 -3.15 15.59 -1.71
N ILE A 105 -2.49 14.70 -0.95
CA ILE A 105 -2.09 14.92 0.44
C ILE A 105 -1.07 16.06 0.54
N THR A 106 0.00 16.04 -0.26
CA THR A 106 1.02 17.10 -0.23
C THR A 106 0.42 18.46 -0.61
N ARG A 107 -0.44 18.50 -1.63
CA ARG A 107 -1.13 19.74 -1.99
C ARG A 107 -2.04 20.23 -0.87
N ARG A 108 -2.75 19.31 -0.19
CA ARG A 108 -3.62 19.65 0.95
C ARG A 108 -2.84 20.16 2.15
N LEU A 109 -1.64 19.62 2.41
CA LEU A 109 -0.76 20.01 3.52
C LEU A 109 -0.08 21.37 3.27
N THR A 110 0.35 21.62 2.03
CA THR A 110 1.19 22.79 1.70
C THR A 110 0.41 23.95 1.08
N GLY A 111 -0.79 23.69 0.55
CA GLY A 111 -1.52 24.63 -0.30
C GLY A 111 -0.90 24.85 -1.69
N SER A 112 0.24 24.23 -1.99
CA SER A 112 1.00 24.45 -3.23
C SER A 112 0.78 23.33 -4.24
N SER A 113 0.29 23.69 -5.42
CA SER A 113 0.20 22.75 -6.56
C SER A 113 1.59 22.30 -7.00
N LEU A 114 2.60 23.17 -6.99
CA LEU A 114 3.96 22.77 -7.37
C LEU A 114 4.51 21.72 -6.40
N ALA A 115 4.29 21.87 -5.09
CA ALA A 115 4.71 20.87 -4.11
C ALA A 115 3.96 19.54 -4.30
N GLY A 116 2.65 19.60 -4.57
CA GLY A 116 1.85 18.41 -4.88
C GLY A 116 2.30 17.67 -6.15
N LEU A 117 2.83 18.38 -7.15
CA LEU A 117 3.42 17.75 -8.34
C LEU A 117 4.84 17.24 -8.07
N ALA A 118 5.66 18.01 -7.38
CA ALA A 118 7.07 17.70 -7.15
C ALA A 118 7.26 16.51 -6.20
N ALA A 119 6.44 16.37 -5.16
CA ALA A 119 6.57 15.31 -4.16
C ALA A 119 6.58 13.88 -4.76
N PRO A 120 5.60 13.45 -5.59
CA PRO A 120 5.66 12.13 -6.20
C PRO A 120 6.80 11.98 -7.22
N ILE A 121 7.19 13.05 -7.93
CA ILE A 121 8.33 13.01 -8.85
C ILE A 121 9.63 12.77 -8.09
N LEU A 122 9.85 13.48 -6.99
CA LEU A 122 11.02 13.29 -6.12
C LEU A 122 11.00 11.90 -5.46
N TRP A 123 9.84 11.41 -5.06
CA TRP A 123 9.71 10.04 -4.55
C TRP A 123 10.09 9.01 -5.61
N LEU A 124 9.57 9.14 -6.84
CA LEU A 124 9.87 8.25 -7.97
C LEU A 124 11.34 8.27 -8.39
N SER A 125 12.02 9.40 -8.23
CA SER A 125 13.45 9.53 -8.50
C SER A 125 14.35 8.85 -7.46
N ASN A 126 13.78 8.31 -6.37
CA ASN A 126 14.54 7.51 -5.44
C ASN A 126 14.91 6.16 -6.06
N GLY A 127 16.20 5.86 -6.09
CA GLY A 127 16.72 4.62 -6.66
C GLY A 127 16.09 3.37 -6.07
N THR A 128 15.73 3.33 -4.78
CA THR A 128 15.20 2.13 -4.12
C THR A 128 13.85 1.67 -4.66
N LEU A 129 13.11 2.52 -5.37
CA LEU A 129 11.86 2.12 -6.02
C LEU A 129 12.06 1.18 -7.21
N TYR A 130 13.29 0.99 -7.71
CA TYR A 130 13.55 -0.01 -8.74
C TYR A 130 13.07 -1.40 -8.32
N GLU A 131 13.25 -1.75 -7.04
CA GLU A 131 12.95 -3.08 -6.52
C GLU A 131 11.44 -3.38 -6.57
N PRO A 132 10.54 -2.60 -5.91
CA PRO A 132 9.09 -2.82 -6.01
C PRO A 132 8.54 -2.72 -7.43
N MET A 133 9.18 -1.98 -8.32
CA MET A 133 8.73 -1.85 -9.71
C MET A 133 9.24 -2.97 -10.63
N ALA A 134 10.30 -3.68 -10.25
CA ALA A 134 10.93 -4.75 -11.05
C ALA A 134 10.85 -6.14 -10.42
N TRP A 135 10.45 -6.28 -9.15
CA TRP A 135 10.29 -7.57 -8.45
C TRP A 135 8.89 -7.75 -7.85
N THR A 136 8.14 -8.76 -8.31
CA THR A 136 6.71 -8.90 -8.01
C THR A 136 6.44 -9.15 -6.52
N SER A 137 7.29 -9.91 -5.85
CA SER A 137 7.15 -10.21 -4.41
C SER A 137 7.24 -8.97 -3.53
N THR A 138 7.92 -7.92 -3.99
CA THR A 138 7.98 -6.63 -3.28
C THR A 138 6.72 -5.77 -3.47
N TYR A 139 5.64 -6.33 -4.02
CA TYR A 139 4.33 -5.69 -4.10
C TYR A 139 3.77 -5.30 -2.73
N ASN A 140 4.15 -6.01 -1.67
CA ASN A 140 3.87 -5.64 -0.28
C ASN A 140 4.23 -4.18 0.05
N GLN A 141 5.34 -3.66 -0.46
CA GLN A 141 5.75 -2.27 -0.24
C GLN A 141 4.80 -1.29 -0.94
N VAL A 142 4.47 -1.56 -2.20
CA VAL A 142 3.59 -0.70 -3.02
C VAL A 142 2.16 -0.69 -2.49
N GLN A 143 1.63 -1.85 -2.11
CA GLN A 143 0.29 -1.98 -1.57
C GLN A 143 0.20 -1.42 -0.13
N CYS A 144 1.23 -1.60 0.70
CA CYS A 144 1.27 -0.98 2.02
C CYS A 144 1.28 0.55 1.93
N ALA A 145 2.06 1.13 1.00
CA ALA A 145 2.02 2.57 0.73
C ALA A 145 0.60 3.03 0.36
N LEU A 146 -0.14 2.25 -0.44
CA LEU A 146 -1.54 2.56 -0.76
C LEU A 146 -2.43 2.58 0.47
N PHE A 147 -2.36 1.56 1.32
CA PHE A 147 -3.15 1.52 2.54
C PHE A 147 -2.82 2.69 3.48
N LEU A 148 -1.55 3.02 3.69
CA LEU A 148 -1.14 4.15 4.52
C LEU A 148 -1.63 5.49 3.96
N LEU A 149 -1.44 5.75 2.67
CA LEU A 149 -1.84 6.99 2.02
C LEU A 149 -3.37 7.12 1.97
N LEU A 150 -4.08 6.04 1.65
CA LEU A 150 -5.54 6.06 1.55
C LEU A 150 -6.21 6.21 2.93
N ALA A 151 -5.68 5.53 3.96
CA ALA A 151 -6.17 5.69 5.32
C ALA A 151 -5.94 7.13 5.81
N LEU A 152 -4.75 7.70 5.53
CA LEU A 152 -4.46 9.10 5.84
C LEU A 152 -5.38 10.06 5.07
N TRP A 153 -5.66 9.78 3.80
CA TRP A 153 -6.60 10.59 3.02
C TRP A 153 -8.00 10.59 3.63
N PHE A 154 -8.52 9.44 4.04
CA PHE A 154 -9.80 9.38 4.74
C PHE A 154 -9.76 10.07 6.10
N TRP A 155 -8.64 10.01 6.83
CA TRP A 155 -8.46 10.74 8.08
C TRP A 155 -8.52 12.26 7.88
N ILE A 156 -7.83 12.76 6.85
CA ILE A 156 -7.86 14.17 6.44
C ILE A 156 -9.31 14.58 6.14
N LEU A 157 -10.02 13.80 5.32
CA LEU A 157 -11.42 14.08 5.00
C LEU A 157 -12.33 14.05 6.22
N HIS A 158 -12.09 13.16 7.18
CA HIS A 158 -12.84 13.13 8.44
C HIS A 158 -12.62 14.40 9.26
N ILE A 159 -11.38 14.85 9.40
CA ILE A 159 -11.05 16.08 10.14
C ILE A 159 -11.64 17.32 9.44
N ASP A 160 -11.52 17.38 8.12
CA ASP A 160 -11.97 18.54 7.33
C ASP A 160 -13.50 18.68 7.30
N THR A 161 -14.23 17.55 7.29
CA THR A 161 -15.70 17.55 7.11
C THR A 161 -16.48 17.19 8.38
N GLY A 162 -15.82 16.60 9.39
CA GLY A 162 -16.47 16.00 10.56
C GLY A 162 -17.27 14.73 10.25
N ALA A 163 -17.37 14.29 8.99
CA ALA A 163 -18.28 13.21 8.61
C ALA A 163 -17.78 11.84 9.11
N PRO A 164 -18.59 11.07 9.87
CA PRO A 164 -18.14 9.83 10.52
C PRO A 164 -17.82 8.71 9.52
N LYS A 165 -18.42 8.74 8.31
CA LYS A 165 -18.15 7.76 7.25
C LYS A 165 -16.66 7.66 6.89
N PHE A 166 -15.94 8.78 6.92
CA PHE A 166 -14.53 8.78 6.57
C PHE A 166 -13.66 8.19 7.68
N LEU A 167 -14.04 8.35 8.95
CA LEU A 167 -13.41 7.64 10.06
C LEU A 167 -13.60 6.12 9.92
N TYR A 168 -14.80 5.68 9.55
CA TYR A 168 -15.05 4.26 9.27
C TYR A 168 -14.14 3.74 8.14
N TRP A 169 -14.09 4.43 7.00
CA TRP A 169 -13.24 4.00 5.88
C TRP A 169 -11.75 4.03 6.20
N GLN A 170 -11.28 5.02 6.98
CA GLN A 170 -9.92 5.00 7.52
C GLN A 170 -9.65 3.71 8.31
N TRP A 171 -10.55 3.33 9.22
CA TRP A 171 -10.39 2.12 10.02
C TRP A 171 -10.34 0.86 9.17
N VAL A 172 -11.24 0.74 8.19
CA VAL A 172 -11.24 -0.39 7.25
C VAL A 172 -9.90 -0.50 6.54
N VAL A 173 -9.43 0.59 5.93
CA VAL A 173 -8.18 0.61 5.16
C VAL A 173 -6.97 0.36 6.08
N PHE A 174 -6.93 0.96 7.26
CA PHE A 174 -5.88 0.75 8.26
C PHE A 174 -5.76 -0.71 8.68
N VAL A 175 -6.88 -1.36 9.03
CA VAL A 175 -6.88 -2.77 9.44
C VAL A 175 -6.48 -3.68 8.29
N LEU A 176 -6.97 -3.41 7.07
CA LEU A 176 -6.55 -4.16 5.88
C LEU A 176 -5.05 -4.03 5.61
N GLY A 177 -4.44 -2.88 5.91
CA GLY A 177 -3.01 -2.65 5.73
C GLY A 177 -2.11 -3.66 6.45
N PHE A 178 -2.54 -4.23 7.58
CA PHE A 178 -1.79 -5.28 8.29
C PHE A 178 -1.62 -6.56 7.49
N GLY A 179 -2.51 -6.84 6.53
CA GLY A 179 -2.36 -8.00 5.66
C GLY A 179 -1.48 -7.75 4.44
N SER A 180 -0.96 -6.53 4.29
CA SER A 180 -0.04 -6.16 3.21
C SER A 180 1.41 -6.19 3.67
N LEU A 181 1.72 -5.48 4.76
CA LEU A 181 3.07 -5.39 5.30
C LEU A 181 3.01 -4.95 6.78
N GLU A 182 3.85 -5.56 7.61
CA GLU A 182 3.85 -5.35 9.07
C GLU A 182 4.14 -3.89 9.43
N ILE A 183 4.90 -3.16 8.59
CA ILE A 183 5.21 -1.75 8.80
C ILE A 183 3.96 -0.87 8.93
N ASN A 184 2.79 -1.34 8.51
CA ASN A 184 1.51 -0.64 8.71
C ASN A 184 1.23 -0.27 10.18
N VAL A 185 1.89 -0.93 11.16
CA VAL A 185 1.88 -0.53 12.59
C VAL A 185 2.29 0.93 12.83
N VAL A 186 2.97 1.59 11.89
CA VAL A 186 3.35 3.01 12.01
C VAL A 186 2.20 3.98 11.73
N TYR A 187 1.10 3.52 11.14
CA TYR A 187 -0.03 4.37 10.74
C TYR A 187 -0.61 5.24 11.88
N PRO A 188 -0.83 4.72 13.11
CA PRO A 188 -1.38 5.54 14.20
C PRO A 188 -0.50 6.75 14.53
N ALA A 189 0.83 6.61 14.42
CA ALA A 189 1.76 7.72 14.63
C ALA A 189 1.62 8.79 13.54
N ILE A 190 1.45 8.39 12.28
CA ILE A 190 1.18 9.31 11.16
C ILE A 190 -0.15 10.05 11.38
N ALA A 191 -1.22 9.33 11.73
CA ALA A 191 -2.53 9.91 11.98
C ALA A 191 -2.53 10.87 13.19
N ALA A 192 -1.83 10.49 14.27
CA ALA A 192 -1.68 11.32 15.47
C ALA A 192 -0.89 12.59 15.16
N LEU A 193 0.22 12.49 14.41
CA LEU A 193 1.00 13.65 13.98
C LEU A 193 0.15 14.62 13.14
N TYR A 194 -0.64 14.10 12.20
CA TYR A 194 -1.57 14.93 11.44
C TYR A 194 -2.59 15.63 12.36
N ALA A 195 -3.19 14.91 13.30
CA ALA A 195 -4.15 15.48 14.25
C ALA A 195 -3.52 16.54 15.16
N LEU A 196 -2.28 16.33 15.62
CA LEU A 196 -1.55 17.31 16.42
C LEU A 196 -1.36 18.65 15.70
N CYS A 197 -1.14 18.60 14.39
CA CYS A 197 -0.92 19.78 13.54
C CYS A 197 -2.23 20.44 13.08
N PHE A 198 -3.26 19.66 12.71
CA PHE A 198 -4.43 20.17 11.98
C PHE A 198 -5.78 19.95 12.67
N GLY A 199 -5.84 19.26 13.81
CA GLY A 199 -7.10 18.93 14.45
C GLY A 199 -6.92 18.28 15.82
N ARG A 200 -6.34 19.01 16.79
CA ARG A 200 -5.91 18.45 18.09
C ARG A 200 -7.04 17.75 18.86
N SER A 201 -8.27 18.21 18.73
CA SER A 201 -9.46 17.58 19.33
C SER A 201 -9.72 16.16 18.83
N TYR A 202 -9.16 15.77 17.69
CA TYR A 202 -9.28 14.43 17.11
C TYR A 202 -8.19 13.47 17.59
N LEU A 203 -7.15 13.95 18.30
CA LEU A 203 -6.05 13.12 18.78
C LEU A 203 -6.50 11.91 19.62
N PRO A 204 -7.49 12.01 20.53
CA PRO A 204 -7.95 10.85 21.29
C PRO A 204 -8.48 9.71 20.40
N LYS A 205 -8.97 10.01 19.19
CA LYS A 205 -9.49 8.99 18.26
C LYS A 205 -8.38 8.13 17.63
N THR A 206 -7.11 8.51 17.74
CA THR A 206 -5.99 7.68 17.27
C THR A 206 -5.54 6.66 18.31
N ILE A 207 -5.90 6.84 19.59
CA ILE A 207 -5.50 5.94 20.70
C ILE A 207 -5.90 4.48 20.44
N PRO A 208 -7.14 4.16 20.02
CA PRO A 208 -7.49 2.77 19.75
C PRO A 208 -6.67 2.16 18.61
N MET A 209 -6.18 2.96 17.65
CA MET A 209 -5.34 2.47 16.55
C MET A 209 -3.96 2.03 17.04
N PHE A 210 -3.40 2.70 18.05
CA PHE A 210 -2.18 2.27 18.74
C PHE A 210 -2.40 0.94 19.45
N LEU A 211 -3.53 0.78 20.15
CA LEU A 211 -3.87 -0.48 20.81
C LEU A 211 -3.96 -1.63 19.80
N VAL A 212 -4.67 -1.44 18.69
CA VAL A 212 -4.78 -2.46 17.63
C VAL A 212 -3.41 -2.80 17.03
N SER A 213 -2.55 -1.80 16.80
CA SER A 213 -1.19 -2.02 16.29
C SER A 213 -0.31 -2.78 17.28
N ALA A 214 -0.42 -2.48 18.59
CA ALA A 214 0.31 -3.18 19.64
C ALA A 214 -0.15 -4.64 19.77
N ILE A 215 -1.47 -4.88 19.73
CA ILE A 215 -2.04 -6.23 19.73
C ILE A 215 -1.55 -7.01 18.50
N TYR A 216 -1.62 -6.41 17.31
CA TYR A 216 -1.11 -7.04 16.09
C TYR A 216 0.37 -7.39 16.21
N ALA A 217 1.21 -6.45 16.63
CA ALA A 217 2.65 -6.67 16.78
C ALA A 217 2.98 -7.78 17.78
N ALA A 218 2.26 -7.82 18.91
CA ALA A 218 2.43 -8.88 19.91
C ALA A 218 2.03 -10.25 19.33
N ILE A 219 0.83 -10.37 18.75
CA ILE A 219 0.36 -11.62 18.14
C ILE A 219 1.32 -12.08 17.04
N HIS A 220 1.73 -11.18 16.16
CA HIS A 220 2.65 -11.48 15.08
C HIS A 220 3.98 -12.03 15.62
N ARG A 221 4.53 -11.42 16.68
CA ARG A 221 5.78 -11.89 17.31
C ARG A 221 5.64 -13.28 17.94
N PHE A 222 4.49 -13.60 18.51
CA PHE A 222 4.23 -14.91 19.13
C PHE A 222 3.99 -16.01 18.11
N VAL A 223 3.21 -15.72 17.07
CA VAL A 223 2.77 -16.71 16.07
C VAL A 223 3.83 -16.88 14.98
N ALA A 224 4.61 -15.84 14.70
CA ALA A 224 5.57 -15.78 13.62
C ALA A 224 6.95 -15.27 14.13
N PRO A 225 7.64 -16.05 14.98
CA PRO A 225 8.91 -15.64 15.55
C PRO A 225 9.97 -15.49 14.45
N PRO A 226 10.89 -14.51 14.56
CA PRO A 226 12.00 -14.40 13.62
C PRO A 226 12.84 -15.67 13.63
N LEU A 227 13.30 -16.09 12.46
CA LEU A 227 14.24 -17.21 12.32
C LEU A 227 15.50 -16.88 13.15
N ALA A 228 15.82 -17.77 14.09
CA ALA A 228 17.00 -17.68 14.96
C ALA A 228 18.30 -17.95 14.18
#